data_AF-A0ABD7QAV8-F1
#
_entry.id   AF-A0ABD7QAV8-F1
#
_cell.length_a   1.000
_cell.length_b   1.000
_cell.length_c   1.000
_cell.angle_alpha   90.00
_cell.angle_beta   90.00
_cell.angle_gamma   90.00
#
_symmetry.space_group_name_H-M   'P 1'
#
loop_
_entity.id
_entity.type
_entity.pdbx_description
1 polymer ?
#
loop_
_entity_poly.entity_id
_entity_poly.type
_entity_poly.pdbx_seq_one_letter_code
_entity_poly.pdbx_strand_id
1 'polypeptide(L)'
;MEQQLPLFATTLPVAEQRTVRKALALLERQLREPEASFTSTTAVRDWLRLHMAGLEREAFVVLFLDNQNRLITHGTLFTGTINHTQIHPREVVKSSLKHNAAAIIVAHNHPSHEAEPSHADRQITARLKQALDLVEIRLLDHWVIGGMEVVSFTERGWL
;
A
#
# COMPACT_ATOMS: atom_id res chain seq x y z
N MET A 1 1.09 12.92 12.98
CA MET A 1 1.70 11.59 12.90
C MET A 1 3.07 11.79 12.28
N GLU A 2 4.16 11.48 12.98
CA GLU A 2 5.47 11.49 12.34
C GLU A 2 5.46 10.44 11.22
N GLN A 3 5.70 10.87 9.98
CA GLN A 3 5.86 9.92 8.87
C GLN A 3 7.13 9.10 9.14
N GLN A 4 6.93 7.81 9.37
CA GLN A 4 8.03 6.87 9.57
C GLN A 4 8.85 6.80 8.28
N LEU A 5 10.15 7.04 8.39
CA LEU A 5 11.06 6.96 7.26
C LEU A 5 11.24 5.49 6.85
N PRO A 6 11.42 5.19 5.56
CA PRO A 6 11.86 3.87 5.14
C PRO A 6 13.21 3.54 5.78
N LEU A 7 13.45 2.26 6.05
CA LEU A 7 14.58 1.82 6.86
C LEU A 7 15.93 2.22 6.27
N PHE A 8 16.10 2.15 4.95
CA PHE A 8 17.32 2.64 4.29
C PHE A 8 17.57 4.14 4.52
N ALA A 9 16.51 4.95 4.66
CA ALA A 9 16.66 6.37 4.89
C ALA A 9 17.09 6.65 6.34
N THR A 10 16.76 5.78 7.30
CA THR A 10 17.14 5.97 8.71
C THR A 10 18.65 5.93 8.96
N THR A 11 19.42 5.31 8.06
CA THR A 11 20.89 5.26 8.13
C THR A 11 21.57 6.42 7.38
N LEU A 12 20.81 7.22 6.62
CA LEU A 12 21.33 8.38 5.90
C LEU A 12 21.59 9.56 6.84
N PRO A 13 22.45 10.51 6.45
CA PRO A 13 22.59 11.80 7.11
C PRO A 13 21.23 12.51 7.33
N VAL A 14 21.11 13.26 8.42
CA VAL A 14 19.86 13.96 8.82
C VAL A 14 19.31 14.87 7.71
N ALA A 15 20.19 15.49 6.92
CA ALA A 15 19.78 16.33 5.79
C ALA A 15 19.07 15.52 4.70
N GLU A 16 19.58 14.34 4.36
CA GLU A 16 19.02 13.42 3.37
C GLU A 16 17.72 12.80 3.88
N GLN A 17 17.67 12.40 5.15
CA GLN A 17 16.44 12.00 5.82
C GLN A 17 15.32 13.03 5.69
N ARG A 18 15.65 14.31 5.88
CA ARG A 18 14.70 15.42 5.73
C ARG A 18 14.22 15.54 4.29
N THR A 19 15.09 15.31 3.31
CA THR A 19 14.73 15.29 1.89
C THR A 19 13.75 14.16 1.57
N VAL A 20 14.00 12.94 2.06
CA VAL A 20 13.09 11.79 1.87
C VAL A 20 11.72 12.06 2.51
N ARG A 21 11.66 12.58 3.74
CA ARG A 21 10.38 12.96 4.39
C ARG A 21 9.61 13.98 3.56
N LYS A 22 10.30 15.01 3.04
CA LYS A 22 9.67 16.02 2.17
C LYS A 22 9.13 15.40 0.89
N ALA A 23 9.88 14.49 0.25
CA ALA A 23 9.43 13.82 -0.96
C ALA A 23 8.16 12.97 -0.69
N LEU A 24 8.15 12.17 0.37
CA LEU A 24 6.98 11.39 0.78
C LEU A 24 5.76 12.27 1.06
N ALA A 25 5.94 13.38 1.77
CA ALA A 25 4.85 14.33 2.03
C ALA A 25 4.33 15.00 0.75
N LEU A 26 5.19 15.33 -0.21
CA LEU A 26 4.79 15.89 -1.50
C LEU A 26 4.00 14.88 -2.35
N LEU A 27 4.47 13.63 -2.41
CA LEU A 27 3.78 12.54 -3.08
C LEU A 27 2.43 12.26 -2.42
N GLU A 28 2.37 12.19 -1.09
CA GLU A 28 1.09 11.98 -0.38
C GLU A 28 0.12 13.14 -0.62
N ARG A 29 0.61 14.39 -0.67
CA ARG A 29 -0.24 15.53 -1.02
C ARG A 29 -0.80 15.38 -2.43
N GLN A 30 0.04 14.99 -3.40
CA GLN A 30 -0.41 14.75 -4.77
C GLN A 30 -1.51 13.67 -4.83
N LEU A 31 -1.39 12.60 -4.05
CA LEU A 31 -2.42 11.56 -3.93
C LEU A 31 -3.76 12.08 -3.38
N ARG A 32 -3.77 13.21 -2.67
CA ARG A 32 -4.98 13.83 -2.12
C ARG A 32 -5.63 14.85 -3.08
N GLU A 33 -4.94 15.24 -4.14
CA GLU A 33 -5.41 16.30 -5.05
C GLU A 33 -6.54 15.82 -5.98
N PRO A 34 -7.52 16.70 -6.30
CA PRO A 34 -8.64 16.37 -7.18
C PRO A 34 -8.30 15.88 -8.58
N GLU A 35 -7.22 16.42 -9.16
CA GLU A 35 -6.80 16.16 -10.53
C GLU A 35 -5.81 14.99 -10.65
N ALA A 36 -5.26 14.54 -9.52
CA ALA A 36 -4.48 13.33 -9.47
C ALA A 36 -5.45 12.16 -9.46
N SER A 37 -5.79 11.64 -10.64
CA SER A 37 -6.42 10.32 -10.67
C SER A 37 -5.50 9.35 -9.92
N PHE A 38 -6.02 8.70 -8.89
CA PHE A 38 -5.29 7.63 -8.17
C PHE A 38 -4.92 6.45 -9.07
N THR A 39 -5.46 6.44 -10.29
CA THR A 39 -5.07 5.54 -11.39
C THR A 39 -3.84 6.04 -12.15
N SER A 40 -3.20 7.13 -11.70
CA SER A 40 -1.85 7.52 -12.06
C SER A 40 -0.88 6.55 -11.40
N THR A 41 -0.66 5.44 -12.09
CA THR A 41 0.08 4.27 -11.61
C THR A 41 1.49 4.62 -11.11
N THR A 42 2.12 5.70 -11.60
CA THR A 42 3.46 6.12 -11.19
C THR A 42 3.51 6.74 -9.80
N ALA A 43 2.57 7.62 -9.44
CA ALA A 43 2.62 8.31 -8.14
C ALA A 43 2.39 7.34 -6.97
N VAL A 44 1.42 6.43 -7.11
CA VAL A 44 1.16 5.37 -6.11
C VAL A 44 2.35 4.41 -6.03
N ARG A 45 2.90 3.99 -7.19
CA ARG A 45 4.10 3.14 -7.25
C ARG A 45 5.29 3.77 -6.55
N ASP A 46 5.60 5.03 -6.84
CA ASP A 46 6.74 5.74 -6.27
C ASP A 46 6.56 5.95 -4.76
N TRP A 47 5.35 6.30 -4.33
CA TRP A 47 5.04 6.42 -2.91
C TRP A 47 5.19 5.08 -2.19
N LEU A 48 4.61 4.00 -2.72
CA LEU A 48 4.69 2.65 -2.14
C LEU A 48 6.14 2.16 -2.08
N ARG A 49 6.91 2.35 -3.15
CA ARG A 49 8.33 2.00 -3.19
C ARG A 49 9.11 2.76 -2.13
N LEU A 50 8.97 4.08 -2.08
CA LEU A 50 9.66 4.89 -1.06
C LEU A 50 9.20 4.57 0.36
N HIS A 51 7.94 4.16 0.55
CA HIS A 51 7.41 3.85 1.87
C HIS A 51 7.79 2.45 2.36
N MET A 52 7.84 1.45 1.46
CA MET A 52 7.83 0.03 1.83
C MET A 52 9.08 -0.76 1.41
N ALA A 53 9.85 -0.30 0.41
CA ALA A 53 10.96 -1.09 -0.16
C ALA A 53 12.06 -1.43 0.86
N GLY A 54 12.22 -0.64 1.91
CA GLY A 54 13.24 -0.85 2.93
C GLY A 54 12.78 -1.64 4.15
N LEU A 55 11.53 -2.11 4.21
CA LEU A 55 11.01 -2.77 5.41
C LEU A 55 11.59 -4.19 5.56
N GLU A 56 12.17 -4.49 6.72
CA GLU A 56 12.82 -5.79 7.03
C GLU A 56 11.84 -6.95 7.27
N ARG A 57 10.57 -6.61 7.50
CA ARG A 57 9.47 -7.57 7.68
C ARG A 57 8.40 -7.24 6.66
N GLU A 58 7.62 -8.25 6.30
CA GLU A 58 6.43 -8.00 5.52
C GLU A 58 5.46 -7.10 6.31
N ALA A 59 5.02 -6.03 5.67
CA ALA A 59 4.00 -5.13 6.18
C ALA A 59 2.88 -5.03 5.16
N PHE A 60 1.64 -5.23 5.61
CA PHE A 60 0.45 -5.09 4.78
C PHE A 60 -0.19 -3.72 5.03
N VAL A 61 -0.07 -2.86 4.03
CA VAL A 61 -0.55 -1.48 4.03
C VAL A 61 -1.86 -1.38 3.26
N VAL A 62 -2.77 -0.55 3.77
CA VAL A 62 -4.03 -0.23 3.10
C VAL A 62 -4.13 1.27 2.90
N LEU A 63 -4.47 1.68 1.67
CA LEU A 63 -4.78 3.05 1.29
C LEU A 63 -6.30 3.16 1.19
N PHE A 64 -6.89 4.02 2.01
CA PHE A 64 -8.34 4.23 2.09
C PHE A 64 -8.73 5.42 1.20
N LEU A 65 -9.64 5.20 0.27
CA LEU A 65 -9.97 6.16 -0.78
C LEU A 65 -11.44 6.59 -0.73
N ASP A 66 -11.71 7.82 -1.14
CA ASP A 66 -13.08 8.33 -1.31
C ASP A 66 -13.70 7.87 -2.65
N ASN A 67 -14.93 8.30 -2.94
CA ASN A 67 -15.66 7.96 -4.18
C ASN A 67 -14.97 8.48 -5.46
N GLN A 68 -14.13 9.51 -5.34
CA GLN A 68 -13.33 10.07 -6.43
C GLN A 68 -11.93 9.43 -6.48
N ASN A 69 -11.74 8.32 -5.74
CA ASN A 69 -10.50 7.59 -5.53
C ASN A 69 -9.39 8.41 -4.85
N ARG A 70 -9.68 9.50 -4.13
CA ARG A 70 -8.63 10.31 -3.47
C ARG A 70 -8.22 9.71 -2.13
N LEU A 71 -6.95 9.84 -1.75
CA LEU A 71 -6.47 9.32 -0.45
C LEU A 71 -7.16 10.03 0.72
N ILE A 72 -7.95 9.30 1.48
CA ILE A 72 -8.46 9.74 2.78
C ILE A 72 -7.33 9.62 3.80
N THR A 73 -6.78 8.41 3.94
CA THR A 73 -5.66 8.08 4.82
C THR A 73 -5.06 6.73 4.44
N HIS A 74 -3.94 6.36 5.05
CA HIS A 74 -3.33 5.03 4.89
C HIS A 74 -2.97 4.45 6.26
N GLY A 75 -2.78 3.14 6.33
CA GLY A 75 -2.34 2.47 7.55
C GLY A 75 -1.73 1.11 7.30
N THR A 76 -0.76 0.73 8.11
CA THR A 76 -0.27 -0.65 8.19
C THR A 76 -1.21 -1.45 9.08
N LEU A 77 -1.93 -2.42 8.52
CA LEU A 77 -2.88 -3.23 9.28
C LEU A 77 -2.26 -4.50 9.85
N PHE A 78 -1.24 -5.03 9.19
CA PHE A 78 -0.57 -6.25 9.62
C PHE A 78 0.94 -6.09 9.44
N THR A 79 1.70 -6.61 10.39
CA THR A 79 3.15 -6.80 10.28
C THR A 79 3.44 -8.26 10.55
N GLY A 80 4.12 -8.91 9.61
CA GLY A 80 4.38 -10.32 9.63
C GLY A 80 5.82 -10.66 10.00
N THR A 81 6.21 -11.83 9.54
CA THR A 81 7.57 -12.33 9.62
C THR A 81 8.36 -11.89 8.38
N ILE A 82 9.54 -12.48 8.18
CA ILE A 82 10.31 -12.31 6.94
C ILE A 82 9.62 -13.01 5.75
N ASN A 83 8.84 -14.08 6.00
CA ASN A 83 8.36 -14.99 4.96
C ASN A 83 6.87 -14.87 4.63
N HIS A 84 6.07 -14.37 5.58
CA HIS A 84 4.63 -14.18 5.39
C HIS A 84 4.02 -13.30 6.49
N THR A 85 2.86 -12.73 6.16
CA THR A 85 1.96 -12.02 7.06
C THR A 85 0.57 -12.65 7.03
N GLN A 86 -0.01 -12.93 8.21
CA GLN A 86 -1.39 -13.40 8.27
C GLN A 86 -2.37 -12.24 8.18
N ILE A 87 -3.15 -12.22 7.10
CA ILE A 87 -4.12 -11.15 6.80
C ILE A 87 -5.53 -11.64 7.12
N HIS A 88 -6.30 -10.82 7.84
CA HIS A 88 -7.68 -11.11 8.19
C HIS A 88 -8.65 -10.15 7.48
N PRO A 89 -9.46 -10.61 6.50
CA PRO A 89 -10.40 -9.76 5.78
C PRO A 89 -11.33 -8.93 6.66
N ARG A 90 -11.76 -9.47 7.81
CA ARG A 90 -12.59 -8.75 8.78
C ARG A 90 -11.97 -7.45 9.27
N GLU A 91 -10.66 -7.42 9.51
CA GLU A 91 -9.98 -6.22 10.00
C GLU A 91 -9.78 -5.21 8.88
N VAL A 92 -9.56 -5.67 7.65
CA VAL A 92 -9.52 -4.79 6.47
C VAL A 92 -10.89 -4.13 6.28
N VAL A 93 -11.97 -4.91 6.23
CA VAL A 93 -13.35 -4.40 6.11
C VAL A 93 -13.68 -3.42 7.23
N LYS A 94 -13.40 -3.78 8.49
CA LYS A 94 -13.63 -2.92 9.66
C LYS A 94 -12.88 -1.60 9.54
N SER A 95 -11.62 -1.62 9.11
CA SER A 95 -10.82 -0.40 8.94
C SER A 95 -11.32 0.45 7.78
N SER A 96 -11.71 -0.17 6.67
CA SER A 96 -12.28 0.54 5.52
C SER A 96 -13.57 1.28 5.89
N LEU A 97 -14.47 0.60 6.59
CA LEU A 97 -15.71 1.21 7.12
C LEU A 97 -15.41 2.33 8.13
N LYS A 98 -14.46 2.11 9.05
CA LYS A 98 -14.04 3.13 10.02
C LYS A 98 -13.58 4.43 9.34
N HIS A 99 -12.93 4.32 8.19
CA HIS A 99 -12.42 5.47 7.43
C HIS A 99 -13.39 5.98 6.36
N ASN A 100 -14.63 5.48 6.31
CA ASN A 100 -15.62 5.79 5.26
C ASN A 100 -15.04 5.62 3.85
N ALA A 101 -14.22 4.60 3.65
CA ALA A 101 -13.59 4.32 2.37
C ALA A 101 -14.63 3.77 1.39
N ALA A 102 -14.73 4.38 0.21
CA ALA A 102 -15.50 3.85 -0.91
C ALA A 102 -14.69 2.86 -1.77
N ALA A 103 -13.37 2.96 -1.66
CA ALA A 103 -12.46 2.07 -2.33
C ALA A 103 -11.17 1.95 -1.52
N ILE A 104 -10.42 0.87 -1.75
CA ILE A 104 -9.09 0.69 -1.18
C ILE A 104 -8.09 0.19 -2.21
N ILE A 105 -6.82 0.48 -1.95
CA ILE A 105 -5.68 -0.24 -2.52
C ILE A 105 -4.97 -0.94 -1.36
N VAL A 106 -4.50 -2.16 -1.59
CA VAL A 106 -3.67 -2.87 -0.63
C VAL A 106 -2.26 -3.06 -1.18
N ALA A 107 -1.28 -3.16 -0.29
CA ALA A 107 0.09 -3.39 -0.67
C ALA A 107 0.85 -4.19 0.40
N HIS A 108 1.82 -5.00 -0.02
CA HIS A 108 2.83 -5.54 0.89
C HIS A 108 4.21 -5.56 0.26
N ASN A 109 5.24 -5.53 1.11
CA ASN A 109 6.62 -5.73 0.69
C ASN A 109 7.05 -7.18 0.89
N HIS A 110 7.96 -7.63 0.03
CA HIS A 110 8.73 -8.86 0.23
C HIS A 110 10.17 -8.48 0.63
N PRO A 111 10.64 -8.79 1.85
CA PRO A 111 12.02 -8.51 2.27
C PRO A 111 13.09 -9.22 1.43
N SER A 112 12.73 -10.24 0.64
CA SER A 112 13.59 -10.89 -0.34
C SER A 112 13.97 -9.98 -1.52
N HIS A 113 13.26 -8.86 -1.71
CA HIS A 113 13.34 -7.98 -2.86
C HIS A 113 12.87 -8.59 -4.19
N GLU A 114 12.14 -9.71 -4.16
CA GLU A 114 11.45 -10.24 -5.32
C GLU A 114 10.00 -9.73 -5.29
N ALA A 115 9.52 -9.13 -6.38
CA ALA A 115 8.16 -8.58 -6.43
C ALA A 115 7.13 -9.60 -6.96
N GLU A 116 7.54 -10.83 -7.27
CA GLU A 116 6.64 -11.86 -7.82
C GLU A 116 5.63 -12.31 -6.77
N PRO A 117 4.31 -12.10 -6.98
CA PRO A 117 3.33 -12.44 -5.97
C PRO A 117 3.17 -13.95 -5.82
N SER A 118 3.14 -14.42 -4.58
CA SER A 118 2.94 -15.82 -4.25
C SER A 118 1.51 -16.29 -4.52
N HIS A 119 1.29 -17.61 -4.47
CA HIS A 119 -0.06 -18.16 -4.53
C HIS A 119 -0.93 -17.68 -3.34
N ALA A 120 -0.32 -17.52 -2.16
CA ALA A 120 -1.01 -17.01 -0.98
C ALA A 120 -1.49 -15.57 -1.19
N ASP A 121 -0.68 -14.73 -1.85
CA ASP A 121 -1.05 -13.35 -2.20
C ASP A 121 -2.29 -13.33 -3.10
N ARG A 122 -2.36 -14.22 -4.11
CA ARG A 122 -3.55 -14.34 -4.96
C ARG A 122 -4.79 -14.77 -4.20
N GLN A 123 -4.65 -15.77 -3.33
CA GLN A 123 -5.77 -16.27 -2.53
C GLN A 123 -6.32 -15.20 -1.58
N ILE A 124 -5.45 -14.47 -0.87
CA ILE A 124 -5.90 -13.42 0.04
C ILE A 124 -6.52 -12.26 -0.73
N THR A 125 -5.99 -11.89 -1.90
CA THR A 125 -6.57 -10.85 -2.76
C THR A 125 -7.99 -11.18 -3.16
N ALA A 126 -8.21 -12.40 -3.66
CA ALA A 126 -9.55 -12.85 -4.06
C ALA A 126 -10.53 -12.84 -2.88
N ARG A 127 -10.09 -13.29 -1.70
CA ARG A 127 -10.90 -13.30 -0.49
C ARG A 127 -11.21 -11.89 0.02
N LEU A 128 -10.25 -10.97 -0.07
CA LEU A 128 -10.46 -9.56 0.27
C LEU A 128 -11.48 -8.92 -0.66
N LYS A 129 -11.33 -9.13 -1.97
CA LYS A 129 -12.28 -8.63 -2.97
C LYS A 129 -13.71 -9.07 -2.63
N GLN A 130 -13.92 -10.37 -2.44
CA GLN A 130 -15.23 -10.92 -2.09
C GLN A 130 -15.80 -10.31 -0.79
N ALA A 131 -14.98 -10.13 0.24
CA ALA A 131 -15.43 -9.58 1.51
C ALA A 131 -15.78 -8.08 1.44
N LEU A 132 -15.02 -7.31 0.66
CA LEU A 132 -15.23 -5.88 0.47
C LEU A 132 -16.44 -5.58 -0.42
N ASP A 133 -16.66 -6.42 -1.45
CA ASP A 133 -17.83 -6.32 -2.34
C ASP A 133 -19.16 -6.42 -1.56
N LEU A 134 -19.21 -7.20 -0.47
CA LEU A 134 -20.40 -7.34 0.39
C LEU A 134 -20.80 -6.06 1.13
N VAL A 135 -19.89 -5.11 1.26
CA VAL A 135 -20.11 -3.81 1.92
C VAL A 135 -19.87 -2.65 0.96
N GLU A 136 -19.92 -2.92 -0.35
CA GLU A 136 -19.83 -1.93 -1.42
C GLU A 136 -18.52 -1.11 -1.43
N ILE A 137 -17.42 -1.71 -0.94
CA ILE A 137 -16.09 -1.10 -0.98
C ILE A 137 -15.29 -1.75 -2.11
N ARG A 138 -14.78 -0.96 -3.05
CA ARG A 138 -14.04 -1.48 -4.20
C ARG A 138 -12.59 -1.75 -3.83
N LEU A 139 -12.07 -2.95 -4.10
CA LEU A 139 -10.63 -3.20 -4.13
C LEU A 139 -10.12 -2.78 -5.52
N LEU A 140 -9.33 -1.71 -5.62
CA LEU A 140 -8.87 -1.17 -6.91
C LEU A 140 -7.59 -1.85 -7.41
N ASP A 141 -6.73 -2.26 -6.48
CA ASP A 141 -5.47 -2.93 -6.81
C ASP A 141 -4.85 -3.61 -5.58
N HIS A 142 -3.90 -4.50 -5.84
CA HIS A 142 -2.97 -5.07 -4.88
C HIS A 142 -1.54 -4.93 -5.43
N TRP A 143 -0.70 -4.25 -4.66
CA TRP A 143 0.69 -3.97 -5.01
C TRP A 143 1.68 -4.82 -4.21
N VAL A 144 2.65 -5.44 -4.88
CA VAL A 144 3.76 -6.18 -4.24
C VAL A 144 5.06 -5.45 -4.48
N ILE A 145 5.77 -5.11 -3.40
CA ILE A 145 7.00 -4.32 -3.42
C ILE A 145 8.20 -5.24 -3.14
N GLY A 146 8.99 -5.53 -4.17
CA GLY A 146 10.26 -6.27 -4.09
C GLY A 146 11.44 -5.33 -4.27
N GLY A 147 11.74 -4.53 -3.25
CA GLY A 147 12.80 -3.52 -3.32
C GLY A 147 12.54 -2.46 -4.40
N MET A 148 13.26 -2.54 -5.52
CA MET A 148 13.13 -1.59 -6.63
C MET A 148 12.01 -1.96 -7.61
N GLU A 149 11.61 -3.24 -7.63
CA GLU A 149 10.52 -3.72 -8.46
C GLU A 149 9.19 -3.63 -7.72
N VAL A 150 8.16 -3.32 -8.47
CA VAL A 150 6.81 -3.17 -7.95
C VAL A 150 5.85 -3.78 -8.94
N VAL A 151 5.01 -4.71 -8.47
CA VAL A 151 4.03 -5.43 -9.28
C VAL A 151 2.63 -5.03 -8.85
N SER A 152 1.78 -4.67 -9.82
CA SER A 152 0.33 -4.49 -9.65
C SER A 152 -0.43 -5.73 -10.11
N PHE A 153 -1.42 -6.15 -9.33
CA PHE A 153 -2.34 -7.23 -9.71
C PHE A 153 -3.25 -6.81 -10.86
N THR A 154 -3.72 -5.56 -10.86
CA THR A 154 -4.56 -5.01 -11.93
C THR A 154 -3.78 -4.95 -13.25
N GLU A 155 -2.50 -4.51 -13.24
CA GLU A 155 -1.65 -4.52 -14.44
C GLU A 155 -1.40 -5.94 -14.99
N ARG A 156 -1.42 -6.95 -14.12
CA ARG A 156 -1.31 -8.36 -14.50
C ARG A 156 -2.64 -9.01 -14.92
N GLY A 157 -3.76 -8.29 -14.80
CA GLY A 157 -5.10 -8.82 -15.07
C GLY A 157 -5.56 -9.90 -14.08
N TRP A 158 -5.07 -9.86 -12.84
CA TRP A 158 -5.45 -10.79 -11.77
C TRP A 158 -6.55 -10.26 -10.85
N LEU A 159 -6.92 -8.99 -11.03
CA LEU A 159 -8.00 -8.28 -10.37
C LEU A 159 -8.85 -7.59 -11.43
#